data_AF-J1GTX9-F1
#
_entry.id   AF-J1GTX9-F1
#
_cell.length_a   1.000
_cell.length_b   1.000
_cell.length_c   1.000
_cell.angle_alpha   90.00
_cell.angle_beta   90.00
_cell.angle_gamma   90.00
#
_symmetry.space_group_name_H-M   'P 1'
#
loop_
_entity.id
_entity.type
_entity.pdbx_description
1 polymer ?
#
loop_
_entity_poly.entity_id
_entity_poly.type
_entity_poly.pdbx_seq_one_letter_code
_entity_poly.pdbx_strand_id
1 'polypeptide(L)'
;MSDSTSRLLRGFLEPCLLALLAPSPDYGLSLMRRLSAAGLEEVPGGSLYPALTRLERRGLVSTSTRPSASGPARKYYELTA
;
A
#
# COMPACT_ATOMS: atom_id res chain seq x y z
N MET A 1 -9.72 -15.71 15.51
CA MET A 1 -9.00 -15.93 14.24
C MET A 1 -7.58 -16.35 14.59
N SER A 2 -7.03 -17.39 13.95
CA SER A 2 -5.77 -18.03 14.38
C SER A 2 -4.54 -17.17 14.04
N ASP A 3 -3.61 -17.02 14.99
CA ASP A 3 -2.41 -16.17 14.98
C ASP A 3 -1.46 -16.40 13.76
N SER A 4 -1.59 -17.56 13.10
CA SER A 4 -0.85 -17.90 11.88
C SER A 4 -1.26 -17.09 10.65
N THR A 5 -2.54 -16.70 10.53
CA THR A 5 -3.04 -15.92 9.39
C THR A 5 -2.44 -14.52 9.41
N SER A 6 -2.51 -13.80 10.54
CA SER A 6 -1.95 -12.44 10.66
C SER A 6 -0.43 -12.41 10.46
N ARG A 7 0.29 -13.51 10.76
CA ARG A 7 1.73 -13.64 10.49
C ARG A 7 2.05 -13.87 9.01
N LEU A 8 1.24 -14.67 8.31
CA LEU A 8 1.33 -14.84 6.86
C LEU A 8 1.00 -13.53 6.14
N LEU A 9 -0.06 -12.83 6.56
CA LEU A 9 -0.47 -11.55 5.97
C LEU A 9 0.63 -10.47 6.04
N ARG A 10 1.45 -10.45 7.09
CA ARG A 10 2.65 -9.58 7.16
C ARG A 10 3.69 -9.89 6.09
N GLY A 11 3.85 -11.16 5.71
CA GLY A 11 4.77 -11.59 4.64
C GLY A 11 4.27 -11.28 3.23
N PHE A 12 2.95 -11.20 3.03
CA PHE A 12 2.33 -10.98 1.72
C PHE A 12 1.90 -9.53 1.45
N LEU A 13 2.07 -8.62 2.41
CA LEU A 13 1.65 -7.22 2.24
C LEU A 13 2.31 -6.51 1.05
N GLU A 14 3.62 -6.70 0.85
CA GLU A 14 4.34 -6.10 -0.28
C GLU A 14 3.82 -6.60 -1.64
N PRO A 15 3.70 -7.92 -1.89
CA PRO A 15 3.04 -8.43 -3.08
C PRO A 15 1.61 -7.90 -3.28
N CYS A 16 0.79 -7.81 -2.22
CA CYS A 16 -0.57 -7.27 -2.31
C CYS A 16 -0.56 -5.80 -2.74
N LEU A 17 0.33 -4.97 -2.19
CA LEU A 17 0.47 -3.57 -2.58
C LEU A 17 0.88 -3.43 -4.05
N LEU A 18 1.85 -4.23 -4.51
CA LEU A 18 2.25 -4.25 -5.91
C LEU A 18 1.09 -4.64 -6.83
N ALA A 19 0.31 -5.66 -6.46
CA ALA A 19 -0.88 -6.08 -7.21
C ALA A 19 -1.95 -4.98 -7.28
N LEU A 20 -2.14 -4.22 -6.20
CA LEU A 20 -3.09 -3.08 -6.18
C LEU A 20 -2.61 -1.87 -7.00
N LEU A 21 -1.29 -1.73 -7.17
CA LEU A 21 -0.66 -0.66 -7.95
C LEU A 21 -0.48 -1.02 -9.44
N ALA A 22 -0.58 -2.30 -9.80
CA ALA A 22 -0.41 -2.76 -11.17
C ALA A 22 -1.40 -2.12 -12.18
N PRO A 23 -2.69 -1.90 -11.85
CA PRO A 23 -3.61 -1.28 -12.79
C PRO A 23 -3.41 0.23 -12.93
N SER A 24 -3.04 0.92 -11.85
CA SER A 24 -2.89 2.38 -11.83
C SER A 24 -2.24 2.91 -10.55
N PRO A 25 -1.65 4.13 -10.59
CA PRO A 25 -1.10 4.79 -9.41
C PRO A 25 -2.15 5.00 -8.32
N ASP A 26 -1.73 4.89 -7.05
CA ASP A 26 -2.63 5.09 -5.91
C ASP A 26 -1.94 5.74 -4.70
N TYR A 27 -2.73 6.28 -3.77
CA TYR A 27 -2.24 6.88 -2.52
C TYR A 27 -2.53 6.00 -1.30
N GLY A 28 -1.70 6.16 -0.26
CA GLY A 28 -1.66 5.25 0.89
C GLY A 28 -3.01 4.97 1.57
N LEU A 29 -3.84 6.00 1.74
CA LEU A 29 -5.18 5.83 2.35
C LEU A 29 -6.15 5.05 1.44
N SER A 30 -6.09 5.22 0.12
CA SER A 30 -6.89 4.39 -0.79
C SER A 30 -6.42 2.95 -0.77
N LEU A 31 -5.09 2.72 -0.83
CA LEU A 31 -4.52 1.37 -0.70
C LEU A 31 -4.96 0.68 0.59
N MET A 32 -4.95 1.38 1.71
CA MET A 32 -5.46 0.88 3.00
C MET A 32 -6.92 0.43 2.91
N ARG A 33 -7.79 1.25 2.31
CA ARG A 33 -9.21 0.91 2.12
C ARG A 33 -9.39 -0.30 1.21
N ARG A 34 -8.63 -0.39 0.12
CA ARG A 34 -8.69 -1.54 -0.81
C ARG A 34 -8.20 -2.83 -0.17
N LEU A 35 -7.13 -2.78 0.63
CA LEU A 35 -6.65 -3.93 1.39
C LEU A 35 -7.72 -4.42 2.38
N SER A 36 -8.32 -3.50 3.14
CA SER A 36 -9.43 -3.85 4.05
C SER A 36 -10.61 -4.47 3.30
N ALA A 37 -11.02 -3.91 2.16
CA ALA A 37 -12.08 -4.48 1.32
C ALA A 37 -11.73 -5.86 0.74
N ALA A 38 -10.44 -6.19 0.61
CA ALA A 38 -9.94 -7.49 0.21
C ALA A 38 -9.79 -8.49 1.38
N GLY A 39 -10.30 -8.17 2.57
CA GLY A 39 -10.25 -9.02 3.76
C GLY A 39 -8.99 -8.85 4.62
N LEU A 40 -8.16 -7.84 4.34
CA LEU A 40 -6.96 -7.50 5.12
C LEU A 40 -7.26 -6.37 6.13
N GLU A 41 -8.33 -6.53 6.90
CA GLU A 41 -8.87 -5.51 7.82
C GLU A 41 -7.90 -5.15 8.95
N GLU A 42 -7.00 -6.06 9.32
CA GLU A 42 -6.03 -5.86 10.41
C GLU A 42 -4.74 -5.16 9.99
N VAL A 43 -4.54 -4.76 8.73
CA VAL A 43 -3.27 -4.10 8.33
C VAL A 43 -3.22 -2.70 8.94
N PRO A 44 -2.42 -2.47 10.00
CA PRO A 44 -2.39 -1.16 10.63
C PRO A 44 -1.69 -0.19 9.68
N GLY A 45 -2.03 1.10 9.76
CA GLY A 45 -1.23 2.15 9.09
C GLY A 45 0.27 2.05 9.43
N GLY A 46 0.59 1.59 10.64
CA GLY A 46 1.95 1.29 11.08
C GLY A 46 2.68 0.17 10.33
N SER A 47 1.99 -0.64 9.50
CA SER A 47 2.62 -1.64 8.63
C SER A 47 2.59 -1.26 7.15
N LEU A 48 1.54 -0.56 6.71
CA LEU A 48 1.38 -0.13 5.32
C LEU A 48 2.48 0.85 4.88
N TYR A 49 2.69 1.93 5.63
CA TYR A 49 3.65 2.96 5.22
C TYR A 49 5.09 2.45 5.24
N PRO A 50 5.56 1.69 6.26
CA PRO A 50 6.86 1.06 6.19
C PRO A 50 7.03 0.09 5.01
N ALA A 51 5.98 -0.63 4.62
CA ALA A 51 6.02 -1.50 3.44
C ALA A 51 6.19 -0.70 2.15
N LEU A 52 5.41 0.37 1.97
CA LEU A 52 5.55 1.28 0.83
C LEU A 52 6.94 1.92 0.78
N THR A 53 7.48 2.36 1.91
CA THR A 53 8.85 2.88 2.00
C THR A 53 9.89 1.83 1.59
N ARG A 54 9.71 0.56 1.96
CA ARG A 54 10.62 -0.52 1.51
C ARG A 54 10.52 -0.76 0.01
N LEU A 55 9.31 -0.77 -0.56
CA LEU A 55 9.12 -0.89 -2.01
C LEU A 55 9.78 0.26 -2.78
N GLU A 56 9.63 1.49 -2.28
CA GLU A 56 10.26 2.70 -2.85
C GLU A 56 11.79 2.59 -2.77
N ARG A 57 12.35 2.21 -1.61
CA ARG A 57 13.80 2.01 -1.43
C ARG A 57 14.37 0.88 -2.29
N ARG A 58 13.56 -0.13 -2.61
CA ARG A 58 13.92 -1.22 -3.53
C ARG A 58 13.78 -0.83 -4.99
N GLY A 59 13.27 0.37 -5.29
CA GLY A 59 13.03 0.82 -6.66
C GLY A 59 11.94 0.03 -7.38
N LEU A 60 10.99 -0.57 -6.64
CA LEU A 60 9.83 -1.27 -7.22
C LEU A 60 8.64 -0.34 -7.44
N VAL A 61 8.62 0.79 -6.72
CA VAL A 61 7.64 1.85 -6.90
C VAL A 61 8.35 3.21 -6.93
N SER A 62 7.84 4.10 -7.75
CA SER A 62 8.16 5.53 -7.74
C SER A 62 7.05 6.30 -7.02
N THR A 63 7.35 7.53 -6.62
CA THR A 63 6.39 8.35 -5.89
C THR A 63 6.26 9.74 -6.48
N SER A 64 5.03 10.27 -6.44
CA SER A 64 4.73 11.63 -6.91
C SER A 64 3.76 12.31 -5.96
N THR A 65 3.96 13.59 -5.70
CA THR A 65 3.00 14.39 -4.93
C THR A 65 2.00 15.00 -5.90
N ARG A 66 0.71 14.68 -5.74
CA ARG A 66 -0.36 15.18 -6.62
C ARG A 66 -1.37 16.00 -5.81
N PRO A 67 -1.91 17.10 -6.37
CA PRO A 67 -3.03 17.82 -5.75
C PRO A 67 -4.21 16.87 -5.50
N SER A 68 -4.88 17.05 -4.37
CA SER A 68 -6.13 16.34 -4.08
C SER A 68 -7.33 17.24 -4.35
N ALA A 69 -8.46 16.64 -4.75
CA ALA A 69 -9.73 17.35 -4.91
C ALA A 69 -10.20 18.07 -3.63
N SER A 70 -9.80 17.55 -2.46
CA SER A 70 -10.01 18.19 -1.16
C SER A 70 -8.87 17.82 -0.20
N GLY A 71 -8.42 18.83 0.56
CA GLY A 71 -7.37 18.67 1.56
C GLY A 71 -5.93 18.82 1.00
N PRO A 72 -4.92 18.37 1.78
CA PRO A 72 -3.52 18.50 1.39
C PRO A 72 -3.15 17.55 0.24
N ALA A 73 -2.13 17.94 -0.52
CA ALA A 73 -1.57 17.11 -1.59
C ALA A 73 -1.23 15.70 -1.09
N ARG A 74 -1.47 14.70 -1.94
CA ARG A 74 -1.31 13.29 -1.61
C ARG A 74 -0.06 12.73 -2.28
N LYS A 75 0.70 11.93 -1.54
CA LYS A 75 1.77 11.09 -2.09
C LYS A 75 1.14 9.87 -2.79
N TYR A 76 1.29 9.80 -4.10
CA TYR A 76 0.93 8.67 -4.94
C TYR A 76 2.15 7.76 -5.13
N TYR A 77 1.88 6.47 -5.23
CA TYR A 77 2.80 5.40 -5.51
C TYR A 77 2.43 4.80 -6.87
N GLU A 78 3.42 4.42 -7.65
CA GLU A 78 3.26 3.87 -9.00
C GLU A 78 4.36 2.83 -9.24
N LEU A 79 4.05 1.72 -9.91
CA LEU A 79 5.09 0.74 -10.27
C LEU A 79 6.16 1.41 -11.13
N THR A 80 7.42 1.08 -10.87
CA THR A 80 8.51 1.45 -11.78
C THR A 80 8.42 0.63 -13.07
N ALA A 81 8.85 1.23 -14.19
CA ALA A 81 8.97 0.55 -15.47
C ALA A 81 10.12 -0.49 -15.47
#